data_AF-A0A3N9TBB4-F1
#
_entry.id   AF-A0A3N9TBB4-F1
#
_cell.length_a   1.000
_cell.length_b   1.000
_cell.length_c   1.000
_cell.angle_alpha   90.00
_cell.angle_beta   90.00
_cell.angle_gamma   90.00
#
_symmetry.space_group_name_H-M   'P 1'
#
loop_
_entity.id
_entity.type
_entity.pdbx_description
1 polymer ?
#
loop_
_entity_poly.entity_id
_entity_poly.type
_entity_poly.pdbx_seq_one_letter_code
_entity_poly.pdbx_strand_id
1 'polypeptide(L)'
;MDADQINQVVGYVGAIVLAGISMAVVFRREKQLDDPDDDSVVYLEQLLKVTNLHTEGKYLVRILRQSGNLQKEDQIFYSPEAAIKAAIATFKRAKIEYVFITDNTETQFCFRRPYYHHGGKAEGRKVGSVEIYKVE
;
A
#
# COMPACT_ATOMS: atom_id res chain seq x y z
N MET A 1 -37.41 43.10 -4.38
CA MET A 1 -36.32 42.34 -5.01
C MET A 1 -36.94 41.68 -6.21
N ASP A 2 -36.54 42.09 -7.40
CA ASP A 2 -37.16 41.64 -8.63
C ASP A 2 -36.74 40.19 -8.94
N ALA A 3 -37.53 39.47 -9.74
CA ALA A 3 -37.28 38.06 -10.05
C ALA A 3 -35.86 37.83 -10.61
N ASP A 4 -35.34 38.79 -11.36
CA ASP A 4 -33.97 38.75 -11.90
C ASP A 4 -32.90 38.85 -10.82
N GLN A 5 -33.12 39.66 -9.77
CA GLN A 5 -32.21 39.76 -8.64
C GLN A 5 -32.21 38.47 -7.80
N ILE A 6 -33.37 37.81 -7.65
CA ILE A 6 -33.47 36.51 -6.97
C ILE A 6 -32.70 35.44 -7.74
N ASN A 7 -32.88 35.36 -9.06
CA ASN A 7 -32.18 34.39 -9.92
C ASN A 7 -30.66 34.62 -9.90
N GLN A 8 -30.22 35.87 -9.89
CA GLN A 8 -28.81 36.22 -9.83
C GLN A 8 -28.18 35.82 -8.48
N VAL A 9 -28.87 36.08 -7.36
CA VAL A 9 -28.41 35.66 -6.01
C VAL A 9 -28.35 34.13 -5.90
N VAL A 10 -29.38 33.42 -6.37
CA VAL A 10 -29.40 31.95 -6.36
C VAL A 10 -28.27 31.38 -7.23
N GLY A 11 -28.00 31.99 -8.39
CA GLY A 11 -26.88 31.62 -9.25
C GLY A 11 -25.52 31.76 -8.57
N TYR A 12 -25.28 32.88 -7.87
CA TYR A 12 -24.02 33.08 -7.14
C TYR A 12 -23.87 32.12 -5.95
N VAL A 13 -24.94 31.87 -5.20
CA VAL A 13 -24.91 30.89 -4.10
C VAL A 13 -24.60 29.49 -4.64
N GLY A 14 -25.23 29.09 -5.76
CA GLY A 14 -24.95 27.81 -6.42
C GLY A 14 -23.49 27.69 -6.89
N ALA A 15 -22.93 28.75 -7.47
CA ALA A 15 -21.55 28.78 -7.92
C ALA A 15 -20.55 28.66 -6.76
N ILE A 16 -20.79 29.33 -5.64
CA ILE A 16 -19.94 29.25 -4.44
C ILE A 16 -19.97 27.84 -3.85
N VAL A 17 -21.14 27.20 -3.79
CA VAL A 17 -21.26 25.81 -3.31
C VAL A 17 -20.51 24.84 -4.22
N LEU A 18 -20.66 24.96 -5.55
CA LEU A 18 -19.94 24.12 -6.50
C LEU A 18 -18.42 24.33 -6.43
N ALA A 19 -17.96 25.57 -6.27
CA ALA A 19 -16.55 25.88 -6.07
C ALA A 19 -16.03 25.24 -4.76
N GLY A 20 -16.78 25.32 -3.66
CA GLY A 20 -16.43 24.69 -2.39
C GLY A 20 -16.33 23.16 -2.47
N ILE A 21 -17.28 22.51 -3.15
CA ILE A 21 -17.25 21.05 -3.37
C ILE A 21 -16.06 20.66 -4.24
N SER A 22 -15.83 21.39 -5.34
CA SER A 22 -14.71 21.13 -6.26
C SER A 22 -13.38 21.30 -5.54
N MET A 23 -13.24 22.36 -4.75
CA MET A 23 -12.07 22.62 -3.91
C MET A 23 -11.87 21.50 -2.88
N ALA A 24 -12.93 21.05 -2.19
CA ALA A 24 -12.83 19.93 -1.26
C ALA A 24 -12.43 18.61 -1.93
N VAL A 25 -12.88 18.36 -3.17
CA VAL A 25 -12.45 17.20 -3.97
C VAL A 25 -10.99 17.34 -4.39
N VAL A 26 -10.54 18.53 -4.79
CA VAL A 26 -9.14 18.80 -5.14
C VAL A 26 -8.24 18.65 -3.90
N PHE A 27 -8.58 19.25 -2.75
CA PHE A 27 -7.84 19.06 -1.50
C PHE A 27 -7.77 17.59 -1.05
N ARG A 28 -8.85 16.81 -1.26
CA ARG A 28 -8.82 15.36 -1.00
C ARG A 28 -7.93 14.60 -1.98
N ARG A 29 -7.86 15.04 -3.24
CA ARG A 29 -6.97 14.46 -4.26
C ARG A 29 -5.52 14.88 -4.05
N GLU A 30 -5.25 16.12 -3.64
CA GLU A 30 -3.93 16.60 -3.23
C GLU A 30 -3.45 15.79 -2.04
N LYS A 31 -4.25 15.55 -1.00
CA LYS A 31 -3.89 14.60 0.07
C LYS A 31 -3.65 13.16 -0.39
N GLN A 32 -4.12 12.76 -1.58
CA GLN A 32 -3.82 11.46 -2.18
C GLN A 32 -2.66 11.49 -3.17
N LEU A 33 -2.22 12.69 -3.60
CA LEU A 33 -1.13 12.93 -4.56
C LEU A 33 0.15 13.45 -3.85
N ASP A 34 0.00 14.07 -2.68
CA ASP A 34 1.05 14.57 -1.78
C ASP A 34 1.42 13.51 -0.73
N ASP A 35 1.86 12.33 -1.18
CA ASP A 35 2.84 11.60 -0.35
C ASP A 35 4.15 11.34 -1.10
N PRO A 36 4.89 12.41 -1.44
CA PRO A 36 6.26 12.32 -1.96
C PRO A 36 7.30 12.06 -0.85
N ASP A 37 6.89 11.92 0.41
CA ASP A 37 7.75 11.80 1.60
C ASP A 37 7.37 10.59 2.49
N ASP A 38 6.77 9.56 1.91
CA ASP A 38 6.49 8.31 2.64
C ASP A 38 7.82 7.59 2.94
N ASP A 39 8.41 7.90 4.10
CA ASP A 39 9.61 7.26 4.69
C ASP A 39 9.47 5.73 4.85
N SER A 40 8.33 5.14 4.47
CA SER A 40 8.11 3.70 4.43
C SER A 40 8.74 3.00 3.22
N VAL A 41 9.38 3.73 2.28
CA VAL A 41 10.21 3.12 1.23
C VAL A 41 11.50 2.58 1.84
N VAL A 42 11.58 1.26 1.92
CA VAL A 42 12.78 0.57 2.41
C VAL A 42 13.35 -0.35 1.35
N TYR A 43 14.67 -0.45 1.32
CA TYR A 43 15.34 -1.51 0.56
C TYR A 43 15.03 -2.87 1.19
N LEU A 44 14.98 -3.92 0.37
CA LEU A 44 14.69 -5.27 0.86
C LEU A 44 15.65 -5.72 1.97
N GLU A 45 16.91 -5.30 1.90
CA GLU A 45 17.95 -5.61 2.89
C GLU A 45 17.68 -4.98 4.26
N GLN A 46 16.89 -3.90 4.30
CA GLN A 46 16.53 -3.19 5.53
C GLN A 46 15.31 -3.82 6.23
N LEU A 47 14.51 -4.64 5.54
CA LEU A 47 13.28 -5.23 6.10
C LEU A 47 13.50 -6.01 7.41
N LEU A 48 14.63 -6.70 7.54
CA LEU A 48 14.98 -7.41 8.77
C LEU A 48 15.31 -6.49 9.96
N LYS A 49 15.67 -5.23 9.69
CA LYS A 49 16.04 -4.25 10.72
C LYS A 49 14.86 -3.39 11.16
N VAL A 50 13.89 -3.19 10.29
CA VAL A 50 12.74 -2.29 10.51
C VAL A 50 11.49 -3.02 10.97
N THR A 51 11.47 -4.35 10.94
CA THR A 51 10.32 -5.16 11.39
C THR A 51 10.13 -5.04 12.90
N ASN A 52 8.87 -4.92 13.32
CA ASN A 52 8.45 -4.95 14.72
C ASN A 52 7.91 -6.32 15.14
N LEU A 53 7.92 -7.32 14.25
CA LEU A 53 7.38 -8.65 14.55
C LEU A 53 8.04 -9.23 15.81
N HIS A 54 7.21 -9.84 16.65
CA HIS A 54 7.68 -10.51 17.85
C HIS A 54 8.76 -11.55 17.51
N THR A 55 9.80 -11.70 18.32
CA THR A 55 10.92 -12.60 17.99
C THR A 55 10.54 -14.07 18.02
N GLU A 56 9.50 -14.42 18.79
CA GLU A 56 9.01 -15.79 18.98
C GLU A 56 7.60 -15.96 18.44
N GLY A 57 7.34 -17.14 17.86
CA GLY A 57 6.01 -17.52 17.39
C GLY A 57 6.04 -18.23 16.04
N LYS A 58 4.85 -18.57 15.54
CA LYS A 58 4.66 -19.06 14.18
C LYS A 58 4.13 -17.94 13.30
N TYR A 59 4.65 -17.88 12.08
CA TYR A 59 4.38 -16.81 11.12
C TYR A 59 3.82 -17.39 9.82
N LEU A 60 2.64 -16.92 9.45
CA LEU A 60 2.02 -17.18 8.15
C LEU A 60 2.48 -16.12 7.15
N VAL A 61 3.09 -16.55 6.05
CA VAL A 61 3.48 -15.67 4.95
C VAL A 61 2.54 -15.87 3.78
N ARG A 62 1.84 -14.79 3.42
CA ARG A 62 1.01 -14.71 2.22
C ARG A 62 1.72 -13.86 1.17
N ILE A 63 1.82 -14.39 -0.04
CA ILE A 63 2.39 -13.66 -1.17
C ILE A 63 1.26 -13.41 -2.16
N LEU A 64 0.93 -12.15 -2.36
CA LEU A 64 -0.15 -11.73 -3.23
C LEU A 64 0.39 -11.21 -4.55
N ARG A 65 -0.37 -11.47 -5.62
CA ARG A 65 -0.19 -10.88 -6.93
C ARG A 65 -0.66 -9.44 -6.91
N GLN A 66 -0.24 -8.67 -7.90
CA GLN A 66 -0.75 -7.31 -8.14
C GLN A 66 -2.27 -7.26 -8.39
N SER A 67 -2.88 -8.37 -8.79
CA SER A 67 -4.33 -8.49 -8.90
C SER A 67 -5.04 -8.77 -7.58
N GLY A 68 -4.30 -8.96 -6.48
CA GLY A 68 -4.84 -9.34 -5.16
C GLY A 68 -5.01 -10.85 -4.93
N ASN A 69 -4.77 -11.69 -5.94
CA ASN A 69 -4.85 -13.15 -5.78
C ASN A 69 -3.57 -13.71 -5.16
N LEU A 70 -3.67 -14.83 -4.43
CA LEU A 70 -2.49 -15.56 -3.96
C LEU A 70 -1.58 -15.94 -5.13
N GLN A 71 -0.28 -15.65 -4.99
CA GLN A 71 0.74 -16.08 -5.94
C GLN A 71 1.12 -17.54 -5.73
N LYS A 72 1.16 -17.95 -4.46
CA LYS A 72 1.50 -19.28 -3.97
C LYS A 72 0.64 -19.59 -2.74
N GLU A 73 0.58 -20.86 -2.38
CA GLU A 73 0.01 -21.28 -1.10
C GLU A 73 0.73 -20.61 0.07
N ASP A 74 -0.05 -20.36 1.13
CA ASP A 74 0.45 -19.77 2.36
C ASP A 74 1.53 -20.66 2.97
N GLN A 75 2.62 -20.06 3.42
CA GLN A 75 3.74 -20.78 4.02
C GLN A 75 3.85 -20.43 5.51
N ILE A 76 4.10 -21.44 6.34
CA ILE A 76 4.31 -21.27 7.79
C ILE A 76 5.80 -21.32 8.09
N PHE A 77 6.26 -20.35 8.88
CA PHE A 77 7.63 -20.26 9.37
C PHE A 77 7.63 -20.18 10.90
N TYR A 78 8.70 -20.68 11.53
CA TYR A 78 8.85 -20.71 12.99
C TYR A 78 9.71 -19.56 13.54
N SER A 79 10.03 -18.58 12.69
CA SER A 79 10.71 -17.36 13.10
C SER A 79 10.35 -16.21 12.15
N PRO A 80 10.30 -14.96 12.65
CA PRO A 80 10.03 -13.80 11.81
C PRO A 80 11.15 -13.60 10.78
N GLU A 81 12.40 -13.89 11.14
CA GLU A 81 13.55 -13.78 10.24
C GLU A 81 13.43 -14.73 9.04
N ALA A 82 13.01 -15.98 9.25
CA ALA A 82 12.81 -16.94 8.18
C ALA A 82 11.67 -16.53 7.25
N ALA A 83 10.56 -16.05 7.82
CA ALA A 83 9.43 -15.51 7.08
C ALA A 83 9.84 -14.33 6.18
N ILE A 84 10.55 -13.35 6.74
CA ILE A 84 11.01 -12.17 6.02
C ILE A 84 12.04 -12.55 4.94
N LYS A 85 12.98 -13.45 5.21
CA LYS A 85 13.95 -13.93 4.20
C LYS A 85 13.27 -14.61 3.02
N ALA A 86 12.24 -15.42 3.26
CA ALA A 86 11.45 -16.05 2.20
C ALA A 86 10.72 -15.01 1.34
N ALA A 87 10.17 -13.98 1.97
CA ALA A 87 9.53 -12.86 1.27
C ALA A 87 10.54 -12.04 0.45
N ILE A 88 11.70 -11.69 1.03
CA ILE A 88 12.81 -11.01 0.33
C ILE A 88 13.25 -11.81 -0.89
N ALA A 89 13.47 -13.12 -0.74
CA ALA A 89 13.87 -13.98 -1.85
C ALA A 89 12.86 -13.95 -3.00
N THR A 90 11.57 -13.83 -2.68
CA THR A 90 10.49 -13.76 -3.67
C THR A 90 10.52 -12.43 -4.42
N PHE A 91 10.68 -11.31 -3.70
CA PHE A 91 10.81 -9.99 -4.31
C PHE A 91 12.09 -9.83 -5.14
N LYS A 92 13.23 -10.40 -4.69
CA LYS A 92 14.47 -10.42 -5.48
C LYS A 92 14.32 -11.18 -6.80
N ARG A 93 13.64 -12.34 -6.81
CA ARG A 93 13.32 -13.08 -8.04
C ARG A 93 12.42 -12.28 -8.98
N ALA A 94 11.58 -11.41 -8.43
CA ALA A 94 10.73 -10.49 -9.18
C ALA A 94 11.48 -9.24 -9.70
N LYS A 95 12.77 -9.08 -9.37
CA LYS A 95 13.59 -7.88 -9.62
C LYS A 95 13.00 -6.61 -9.00
N ILE A 96 12.53 -6.73 -7.76
CA ILE A 96 12.08 -5.61 -6.93
C ILE A 96 13.18 -5.37 -5.90
N GLU A 97 13.65 -4.13 -5.76
CA GLU A 97 14.76 -3.76 -4.86
C GLU A 97 14.29 -3.00 -3.62
N TYR A 98 13.17 -2.30 -3.73
CA TYR A 98 12.58 -1.48 -2.68
C TYR A 98 11.07 -1.71 -2.60
N VAL A 99 10.51 -1.54 -1.40
CA VAL A 99 9.11 -1.79 -1.06
C VAL A 99 8.57 -0.71 -0.12
N PHE A 100 7.27 -0.49 -0.14
CA PHE A 100 6.57 0.31 0.86
C PHE A 100 6.06 -0.60 1.98
N ILE A 101 6.34 -0.25 3.22
CA ILE A 101 5.75 -0.90 4.38
C ILE A 101 4.33 -0.34 4.58
N THR A 102 3.32 -1.21 4.58
CA THR A 102 1.93 -0.80 4.81
C THR A 102 1.49 -1.01 6.24
N ASP A 103 1.96 -2.07 6.89
CA ASP A 103 1.67 -2.39 8.28
C ASP A 103 2.91 -2.96 8.97
N ASN A 104 3.19 -2.52 10.19
CA ASN A 104 4.34 -2.99 10.97
C ASN A 104 4.05 -2.97 12.46
N THR A 105 3.47 -4.06 12.95
CA THR A 105 3.12 -4.29 14.35
C THR A 105 3.85 -5.53 14.86
N GLU A 106 3.67 -5.85 16.15
CA GLU A 106 4.24 -7.07 16.73
C GLU A 106 3.66 -8.37 16.16
N THR A 107 2.48 -8.31 15.55
CA THR A 107 1.73 -9.46 15.04
C THR A 107 1.58 -9.46 13.53
N GLN A 108 1.86 -8.34 12.85
CA GLN A 108 1.67 -8.21 11.41
C GLN A 108 2.77 -7.36 10.79
N PHE A 109 3.30 -7.85 9.68
CA PHE A 109 4.24 -7.09 8.85
C PHE A 109 3.86 -7.23 7.38
N CYS A 110 3.38 -6.14 6.80
CA CYS A 110 2.92 -6.09 5.42
C CYS A 110 3.72 -5.07 4.65
N PHE A 111 4.09 -5.44 3.43
CA PHE A 111 4.77 -4.54 2.51
C PHE A 111 4.40 -4.87 1.07
N ARG A 112 4.41 -3.84 0.24
CA ARG A 112 4.02 -3.92 -1.16
C ARG A 112 5.03 -3.26 -2.06
N ARG A 113 5.00 -3.66 -3.33
CA ARG A 113 5.78 -3.00 -4.36
C ARG A 113 5.29 -1.56 -4.60
N PRO A 114 6.18 -0.67 -5.04
CA PRO A 114 5.89 0.75 -5.20
C PRO A 114 5.05 1.10 -6.42
N TYR A 115 5.36 0.51 -7.57
CA TYR A 115 4.68 0.81 -8.82
C TYR A 115 4.06 -0.45 -9.41
N TYR A 116 2.84 -0.36 -9.92
CA TYR A 116 2.24 -1.44 -10.69
C TYR A 116 3.08 -1.73 -11.95
N HIS A 117 3.22 -3.00 -12.33
CA HIS A 117 4.00 -3.36 -13.52
C HIS A 117 3.15 -4.14 -14.52
N HIS A 118 2.66 -3.41 -15.52
CA HIS A 118 1.79 -3.90 -16.58
C HIS A 118 2.46 -4.93 -17.53
N GLY A 119 3.79 -5.00 -17.57
CA GLY A 119 4.53 -5.67 -18.66
C GLY A 119 5.12 -7.07 -18.38
N GLY A 120 4.74 -7.75 -17.28
CA GLY A 120 5.45 -8.96 -16.84
C GLY A 120 4.79 -10.27 -17.26
N LYS A 121 5.19 -10.86 -18.41
CA LYS A 121 4.71 -12.21 -18.81
C LYS A 121 5.15 -13.33 -17.84
N ALA A 122 6.23 -13.13 -17.08
CA ALA A 122 6.71 -14.09 -16.08
C ALA A 122 5.94 -13.98 -14.76
N GLU A 123 5.46 -15.11 -14.22
CA GLU A 123 4.70 -15.20 -12.96
C GLU A 123 5.39 -14.52 -11.76
N GLY A 124 6.71 -14.49 -11.73
CA GLY A 124 7.49 -13.77 -10.71
C GLY A 124 7.32 -12.25 -10.75
N ARG A 125 7.09 -11.65 -11.93
CA ARG A 125 6.90 -10.19 -12.06
C ARG A 125 5.53 -9.70 -11.60
N LYS A 126 4.60 -10.64 -11.37
CA LYS A 126 3.24 -10.34 -10.94
C LYS A 126 3.10 -10.22 -9.42
N VAL A 127 4.16 -10.41 -8.62
CA VAL A 127 4.14 -10.16 -7.17
C VAL A 127 3.74 -8.71 -6.92
N GLY A 128 2.79 -8.52 -6.01
CA GLY A 128 2.24 -7.22 -5.61
C GLY A 128 2.58 -6.88 -4.16
N SER A 129 2.27 -7.78 -3.24
CA SER A 129 2.49 -7.57 -1.81
C SER A 129 2.84 -8.87 -1.09
N VAL A 130 3.41 -8.72 0.10
CA VAL A 130 3.57 -9.76 1.10
C VAL A 130 2.87 -9.32 2.37
N GLU A 131 2.22 -10.27 3.00
CA GLU A 131 1.62 -10.11 4.32
C GLU A 131 2.16 -11.22 5.23
N ILE A 132 2.72 -10.84 6.36
CA ILE A 132 3.24 -11.76 7.37
C ILE A 132 2.39 -11.59 8.62
N TYR A 133 1.79 -12.67 9.10
CA TYR A 133 0.95 -12.67 10.30
C TYR A 133 1.49 -13.64 11.34
N LYS A 134 1.55 -13.22 12.60
CA LYS A 134 1.75 -14.12 13.73
C LYS A 134 0.46 -14.93 13.94
N VAL A 135 0.59 -16.25 13.97
CA VAL A 135 -0.53 -17.18 14.17
C VAL A 135 -0.47 -17.95 15.48
N GLU A 136 0.68 -17.94 16.14
CA GLU A 136 0.92 -18.56 17.45
C GLU A 136 2.03 -17.80 18.18
#